data_AF-A0A3Q3IAJ6-F1
#
_entry.id   AF-A0A3Q3IAJ6-F1
#
_cell.length_a   1.000
_cell.length_b   1.000
_cell.length_c   1.000
_cell.angle_alpha   90.00
_cell.angle_beta   90.00
_cell.angle_gamma   90.00
#
_symmetry.space_group_name_H-M   'P 1'
#
loop_
_entity.id
_entity.type
_entity.pdbx_description
1 polymer ?
#
loop_
_entity_poly.entity_id
_entity_poly.type
_entity_poly.pdbx_seq_one_letter_code
_entity_poly.pdbx_strand_id
1 'polypeptide(L)'
;MSDTEDATYEDMLLTFLTLLRHGFMPTLAPPKIPDGEKVDFDDIHRKRMEKDMNELQTLIEAHFEKRKKEEEELLHLTDRIEKRRSERSEQMKIRAERERDRQNKLEEKTRKEEEEAKKRADEDARKKQILSNLTFGGYKVITQTGAKRQTEREKKKKILNDRRKELDIDHMREDRLREKAKEMWDWLRQLEAEKFELQHQFVKQKYEVRCRSAETLSESAQDG
;
A
#
# COMPACT_ATOMS: atom_id res chain seq x y z
N MET A 1 14.33 -47.03 26.84
CA MET A 1 14.55 -47.49 25.46
C MET A 1 15.78 -46.77 24.96
N SER A 2 16.93 -47.35 25.27
CA SER A 2 18.28 -46.80 25.08
C SER A 2 19.15 -48.03 24.95
N ASP A 3 19.37 -48.50 23.72
CA ASP A 3 20.34 -49.55 23.34
C ASP A 3 20.26 -49.73 21.82
N THR A 4 20.82 -48.79 21.06
CA THR A 4 21.05 -48.97 19.61
C THR A 4 22.23 -48.13 19.07
N GLU A 5 23.14 -47.67 19.91
CA GLU A 5 24.28 -46.82 19.47
C GLU A 5 25.65 -47.54 19.53
N ASP A 6 25.76 -48.70 20.19
CA ASP A 6 27.04 -49.42 20.35
C ASP A 6 27.46 -50.27 19.13
N ALA A 7 26.56 -50.58 18.20
CA ALA A 7 26.87 -51.50 17.08
C ALA A 7 27.62 -50.83 15.91
N THR A 8 27.72 -49.50 15.86
CA THR A 8 28.26 -48.77 14.69
C THR A 8 29.73 -48.36 14.83
N TYR A 9 30.29 -48.43 16.04
CA TYR A 9 31.69 -48.03 16.30
C TYR A 9 32.69 -49.18 16.13
N GLU A 10 32.30 -50.41 16.49
CA GLU A 10 33.12 -51.62 16.29
C GLU A 10 33.30 -51.97 14.80
N ASP A 11 32.26 -51.76 13.98
CA ASP A 11 32.30 -52.04 12.53
C ASP A 11 33.19 -51.03 11.77
N MET A 12 33.29 -49.80 12.28
CA MET A 12 34.17 -48.76 11.74
C MET A 12 35.65 -49.00 12.11
N LEU A 13 35.93 -49.62 13.25
CA LEU A 13 37.29 -49.94 13.69
C LEU A 13 37.82 -51.23 13.04
N LEU A 14 36.95 -52.22 12.81
CA LEU A 14 37.33 -53.47 12.13
C LEU A 14 37.64 -53.25 10.64
N THR A 15 36.94 -52.32 9.98
CA THR A 15 37.24 -51.86 8.61
C THR A 15 38.55 -51.06 8.54
N PHE A 16 38.88 -50.29 9.58
CA PHE A 16 40.16 -49.57 9.66
C PHE A 16 41.36 -50.51 9.92
N LEU A 17 41.19 -51.54 10.75
CA LEU A 17 42.23 -52.54 11.06
C LEU A 17 42.47 -53.54 9.90
N THR A 18 41.45 -53.83 9.09
CA THR A 18 41.59 -54.70 7.90
C THR A 18 42.26 -54.00 6.72
N LEU A 19 42.21 -52.67 6.62
CA LEU A 19 42.95 -51.90 5.61
C LEU A 19 44.47 -51.83 5.88
N LEU A 20 44.90 -52.08 7.13
CA LEU A 20 46.31 -52.04 7.52
C LEU A 20 47.06 -53.36 7.32
N ARG A 21 46.39 -54.43 6.86
CA ARG A 21 46.99 -55.76 6.70
C ARG A 21 46.58 -56.40 5.38
N HIS A 22 47.30 -56.07 4.30
CA HIS A 22 47.91 -57.01 3.34
C HIS A 22 48.36 -56.26 2.07
N GLY A 23 49.67 -56.21 1.88
CA GLY A 23 50.32 -55.76 0.65
C GLY A 23 51.75 -56.29 0.64
N PHE A 24 51.89 -57.59 0.37
CA PHE A 24 53.16 -58.27 0.09
C PHE A 24 53.94 -57.47 -0.96
N MET A 25 55.06 -56.87 -0.56
CA MET A 25 55.93 -56.11 -1.47
C MET A 25 56.72 -57.09 -2.36
N PRO A 26 56.61 -57.02 -3.70
CA PRO A 26 57.56 -57.71 -4.56
C PRO A 26 58.91 -56.98 -4.47
N THR A 27 59.97 -57.76 -4.40
CA THR A 27 61.37 -57.32 -4.35
C THR A 27 61.68 -56.31 -5.47
N LEU A 28 62.06 -55.09 -5.10
CA LEU A 28 62.55 -54.04 -6.00
C LEU A 28 63.91 -54.44 -6.57
N ALA A 29 63.91 -55.07 -7.75
CA ALA A 29 65.08 -55.03 -8.63
C ALA A 29 65.22 -53.59 -9.16
N PRO A 30 66.43 -52.99 -9.19
CA PRO A 30 66.62 -51.65 -9.75
C PRO A 30 66.10 -51.63 -11.19
N PRO A 31 65.14 -50.75 -11.54
CA PRO A 31 64.69 -50.63 -12.92
C PRO A 31 65.90 -50.24 -13.77
N LYS A 32 66.28 -51.13 -14.70
CA LYS A 32 67.23 -50.82 -15.77
C LYS A 32 66.64 -49.64 -16.53
N ILE A 33 67.30 -48.49 -16.43
CA ILE A 33 67.02 -47.29 -17.23
C ILE A 33 67.24 -47.70 -18.68
N PRO A 34 66.20 -47.76 -19.54
CA PRO A 34 66.42 -47.89 -20.96
C PRO A 34 67.04 -46.59 -21.46
N ASP A 35 68.11 -46.74 -22.24
CA ASP A 35 68.87 -45.66 -22.84
C ASP A 35 67.98 -44.64 -23.56
N GLY A 36 68.07 -43.38 -23.11
CA GLY A 36 68.07 -42.22 -23.99
C GLY A 36 66.87 -42.03 -24.91
N GLU A 37 65.64 -42.02 -24.39
CA GLU A 37 64.60 -41.20 -25.02
C GLU A 37 64.91 -39.74 -24.64
N LYS A 38 65.40 -38.95 -25.60
CA LYS A 38 65.64 -37.52 -25.41
C LYS A 38 64.37 -36.89 -24.83
N VAL A 39 64.42 -36.52 -23.56
CA VAL A 39 63.37 -35.74 -22.91
C VAL A 39 63.23 -34.44 -23.70
N ASP A 40 62.15 -34.35 -24.47
CA ASP A 40 61.85 -33.15 -25.24
C ASP A 40 61.31 -32.08 -24.30
N PHE A 41 62.15 -31.10 -23.98
CA PHE A 41 61.77 -29.99 -23.11
C PHE A 41 60.62 -29.15 -23.70
N ASP A 42 60.46 -29.14 -25.02
CA ASP A 42 59.35 -28.47 -25.67
C ASP A 42 58.03 -29.24 -25.47
N ASP A 43 58.09 -30.57 -25.42
CA ASP A 43 56.93 -31.42 -25.08
C ASP A 43 56.49 -31.23 -23.62
N ILE A 44 57.44 -31.14 -22.69
CA ILE A 44 57.14 -30.83 -21.28
C ILE A 44 56.49 -29.46 -21.15
N HIS A 45 57.01 -28.46 -21.85
CA HIS A 45 56.45 -27.11 -21.80
C HIS A 45 55.04 -27.06 -22.40
N ARG A 46 54.82 -27.74 -23.54
CA ARG A 46 53.51 -27.84 -24.19
C ARG A 46 52.48 -28.54 -23.31
N LYS A 47 52.83 -29.67 -22.70
CA LYS A 47 51.97 -30.42 -21.77
C LYS A 47 51.64 -29.62 -20.52
N ARG A 48 52.57 -28.81 -20.02
CA ARG A 48 52.30 -27.88 -18.92
C ARG A 48 51.29 -26.82 -19.33
N MET A 49 51.48 -26.16 -20.47
CA MET A 49 50.54 -25.15 -20.97
C MET A 49 49.16 -25.74 -21.24
N GLU A 50 49.07 -26.93 -21.84
CA GLU A 50 47.80 -27.62 -22.06
C GLU A 50 47.10 -27.98 -20.74
N LYS A 51 47.84 -28.48 -19.76
CA LYS A 51 47.32 -28.75 -18.42
C LYS A 51 46.79 -27.48 -17.74
N ASP A 52 47.59 -26.41 -17.71
CA ASP A 52 47.22 -25.16 -17.06
C ASP A 52 45.98 -24.53 -17.73
N MET A 53 45.88 -24.64 -19.06
CA MET A 53 44.71 -24.18 -19.82
C MET A 53 43.45 -25.00 -19.51
N ASN A 54 43.56 -26.31 -19.44
CA ASN A 54 42.45 -27.20 -19.10
C ASN A 54 42.00 -27.01 -17.64
N GLU A 55 42.95 -26.84 -16.70
CA GLU A 55 42.65 -26.53 -15.30
C GLU A 55 41.93 -25.19 -15.17
N LEU A 56 42.38 -24.16 -15.91
CA LEU A 56 41.74 -22.85 -15.92
C LEU A 56 40.31 -22.93 -16.47
N GLN A 57 40.08 -23.63 -17.57
CA GLN A 57 38.74 -23.85 -18.12
C GLN A 57 37.83 -24.57 -17.10
N THR A 58 38.34 -25.64 -16.48
CA THR A 58 37.61 -26.39 -15.45
C THR A 58 37.23 -25.51 -14.25
N LEU A 59 38.15 -24.66 -13.78
CA LEU A 59 37.90 -23.73 -12.67
C LEU A 59 36.86 -22.68 -13.03
N ILE A 60 36.92 -22.15 -14.25
CA ILE A 60 35.94 -21.19 -14.77
C ILE A 60 34.55 -21.83 -14.79
N GLU A 61 34.41 -23.00 -15.41
CA GLU A 61 33.14 -23.73 -15.51
C GLU A 61 32.58 -24.08 -14.13
N ALA A 62 33.43 -24.61 -13.24
CA ALA A 62 33.02 -24.95 -11.88
C ALA A 62 32.53 -23.73 -11.10
N HIS A 63 33.18 -22.57 -11.25
CA HIS A 63 32.75 -21.32 -10.59
C HIS A 63 31.40 -20.84 -11.12
N PHE A 64 31.19 -20.86 -12.44
CA PHE A 64 29.92 -20.44 -13.04
C PHE A 64 28.78 -21.40 -12.70
N GLU A 65 29.00 -22.71 -12.78
CA GLU A 65 27.99 -23.70 -12.41
C GLU A 65 27.63 -23.64 -10.93
N LYS A 66 28.62 -23.42 -10.05
CA LYS A 66 28.36 -23.21 -8.63
C LYS A 66 27.51 -21.97 -8.39
N ARG A 67 27.90 -20.82 -8.95
CA ARG A 67 27.16 -19.55 -8.84
C ARG A 67 25.73 -19.69 -9.37
N LYS A 68 25.56 -20.32 -10.52
CA LYS A 68 24.26 -20.51 -11.15
C LYS A 68 23.33 -21.36 -10.27
N LYS A 69 23.82 -22.47 -9.73
CA LYS A 69 23.04 -23.31 -8.80
C LYS A 69 22.66 -22.56 -7.52
N GLU A 70 23.60 -21.84 -6.93
CA GLU A 70 23.33 -21.00 -5.75
C GLU A 70 22.30 -19.91 -6.05
N GLU A 71 22.38 -19.25 -7.21
CA GLU A 71 21.42 -18.24 -7.64
C GLU A 71 20.02 -18.83 -7.88
N GLU A 72 19.92 -20.00 -8.53
CA GLU A 72 18.66 -20.71 -8.73
C GLU A 72 18.01 -21.12 -7.39
N GLU A 73 18.79 -21.61 -6.43
CA GLU A 73 18.32 -21.94 -5.09
C GLU A 73 17.82 -20.71 -4.32
N LEU A 74 18.57 -19.61 -4.38
CA LEU A 74 18.18 -18.34 -3.76
C LEU A 74 16.93 -17.75 -4.40
N LEU A 75 16.80 -17.83 -5.72
CA LEU A 75 15.59 -17.41 -6.44
C LEU A 75 14.39 -18.22 -5.98
N HIS A 76 14.49 -19.56 -5.98
CA HIS A 76 13.39 -20.42 -5.53
C HIS A 76 13.00 -20.18 -4.06
N LEU A 77 13.98 -19.94 -3.18
CA LEU A 77 13.71 -19.58 -1.79
C LEU A 77 13.00 -18.23 -1.67
N THR A 78 13.45 -17.22 -2.42
CA THR A 78 12.87 -15.88 -2.45
C THR A 78 11.43 -15.93 -2.94
N ASP A 79 11.17 -16.65 -4.03
CA ASP A 79 9.82 -16.85 -4.60
C ASP A 79 8.87 -17.47 -3.57
N ARG A 80 9.34 -18.48 -2.82
CA ARG A 80 8.56 -19.10 -1.74
C ARG A 80 8.31 -18.18 -0.56
N ILE A 81 9.22 -17.25 -0.27
CA ILE A 81 9.04 -16.25 0.78
C ILE A 81 8.05 -15.18 0.31
N GLU A 82 8.19 -14.72 -0.93
CA GLU A 82 7.32 -13.72 -1.53
C GLU A 82 5.88 -14.24 -1.63
N LYS A 83 5.68 -15.47 -2.10
CA LYS A 83 4.38 -16.14 -2.11
C LYS A 83 3.74 -16.22 -0.72
N ARG A 84 4.52 -16.60 0.30
CA ARG A 84 3.99 -16.62 1.69
C ARG A 84 3.68 -15.23 2.23
N ARG A 85 4.42 -14.21 1.81
CA ARG A 85 4.15 -12.80 2.18
C ARG A 85 2.88 -12.29 1.50
N SER A 86 2.69 -12.57 0.21
CA SER A 86 1.48 -12.19 -0.51
C SER A 86 0.25 -12.89 0.06
N GLU A 87 0.31 -14.20 0.31
CA GLU A 87 -0.78 -14.96 0.95
C GLU A 87 -1.16 -14.38 2.32
N ARG A 88 -0.17 -14.03 3.16
CA ARG A 88 -0.46 -13.38 4.46
C ARG A 88 -1.10 -12.00 4.28
N SER A 89 -0.60 -11.21 3.34
CA SER A 89 -1.16 -9.88 3.02
C SER A 89 -2.62 -9.99 2.58
N GLU A 90 -2.93 -10.95 1.71
CA GLU A 90 -4.30 -11.23 1.26
C GLU A 90 -5.19 -11.72 2.41
N GLN A 91 -4.70 -12.63 3.26
CA GLN A 91 -5.43 -13.06 4.44
C GLN A 91 -5.75 -11.89 5.39
N MET A 92 -4.80 -10.96 5.59
CA MET A 92 -5.04 -9.76 6.38
C MET A 92 -6.07 -8.84 5.74
N LYS A 93 -6.01 -8.64 4.42
CA LYS A 93 -7.02 -7.86 3.67
C LYS A 93 -8.41 -8.45 3.82
N ILE A 94 -8.56 -9.76 3.62
CA ILE A 94 -9.86 -10.46 3.76
C ILE A 94 -10.39 -10.35 5.20
N ARG A 95 -9.52 -10.46 6.21
CA ARG A 95 -9.94 -10.28 7.62
C ARG A 95 -10.38 -8.86 7.89
N ALA A 96 -9.62 -7.86 7.41
CA ALA A 96 -9.97 -6.45 7.57
C ALA A 96 -11.29 -6.11 6.86
N GLU A 97 -11.52 -6.63 5.67
CA GLU A 97 -12.77 -6.46 4.91
C GLU A 97 -13.96 -7.08 5.65
N ARG A 98 -13.84 -8.32 6.12
CA ARG A 98 -14.89 -8.97 6.92
C ARG A 98 -15.21 -8.23 8.22
N GLU A 99 -14.21 -7.66 8.87
CA GLU A 99 -14.41 -6.87 10.09
C GLU A 99 -15.09 -5.53 9.77
N ARG A 100 -14.67 -4.86 8.68
CA ARG A 100 -15.33 -3.65 8.19
C ARG A 100 -16.80 -3.91 7.85
N ASP A 101 -17.12 -5.05 7.23
CA ASP A 101 -18.50 -5.42 6.90
C ASP A 101 -19.36 -5.63 8.15
N ARG A 102 -18.79 -6.23 9.21
CA ARG A 102 -19.47 -6.37 10.51
C ARG A 102 -19.72 -5.02 11.16
N GLN A 103 -18.73 -4.14 11.17
CA GLN A 103 -18.86 -2.79 11.69
C GLN A 103 -19.92 -2.00 10.92
N ASN A 104 -19.88 -2.04 9.58
CA ASN A 104 -20.87 -1.38 8.71
C ASN A 104 -22.29 -1.89 9.00
N LYS A 105 -22.48 -3.21 9.19
CA LYS A 105 -23.79 -3.80 9.49
C LYS A 105 -24.31 -3.39 10.87
N LEU A 106 -23.41 -3.27 11.85
CA LEU A 106 -23.75 -2.76 13.17
C LEU A 106 -24.13 -1.28 13.11
N GLU A 107 -23.34 -0.47 12.41
CA GLU A 107 -23.60 0.96 12.19
C GLU A 107 -24.92 1.19 11.45
N GLU A 108 -25.22 0.40 10.42
CA GLU A 108 -26.49 0.46 9.70
C GLU A 108 -27.68 0.11 10.60
N LYS A 109 -27.54 -0.92 11.44
CA LYS A 109 -28.56 -1.27 12.42
C LYS A 109 -28.78 -0.14 13.43
N THR A 110 -27.71 0.46 13.95
CA THR A 110 -27.81 1.61 14.86
C THR A 110 -28.42 2.84 14.16
N ARG A 111 -28.08 3.10 12.90
CA ARG A 111 -28.65 4.20 12.13
C ARG A 111 -30.14 3.99 11.86
N LYS A 112 -30.55 2.75 11.59
CA LYS A 112 -31.96 2.39 11.38
C LYS A 112 -32.77 2.49 12.67
N GLU A 113 -32.20 2.05 13.80
CA GLU A 113 -32.81 2.19 15.13
C GLU A 113 -32.90 3.67 15.56
N GLU A 114 -31.90 4.50 15.27
CA GLU A 114 -31.94 5.94 15.49
C GLU A 114 -33.00 6.64 14.63
N GLU A 115 -33.14 6.25 13.35
CA GLU A 115 -34.17 6.78 12.45
C GLU A 115 -35.58 6.36 12.90
N GLU A 116 -35.76 5.12 13.36
CA GLU A 116 -37.04 4.61 13.85
C GLU A 116 -37.42 5.21 15.21
N ALA A 117 -36.46 5.37 16.14
CA ALA A 117 -36.66 6.06 17.40
C ALA A 117 -37.01 7.54 17.18
N LYS A 118 -36.34 8.19 16.22
CA LYS A 118 -36.66 9.57 15.84
C LYS A 118 -38.04 9.67 15.20
N LYS A 119 -38.43 8.75 14.31
CA LYS A 119 -39.77 8.72 13.71
C LYS A 119 -40.84 8.49 14.78
N ARG A 120 -40.60 7.61 15.75
CA ARG A 120 -41.51 7.37 16.88
C ARG A 120 -41.63 8.60 17.79
N ALA A 121 -40.52 9.29 18.06
CA ALA A 121 -40.53 10.54 18.80
C ALA A 121 -41.26 11.67 18.04
N ASP A 122 -41.07 11.77 16.72
CA ASP A 122 -41.75 12.73 15.86
C ASP A 122 -43.27 12.42 15.75
N GLU A 123 -43.67 11.15 15.69
CA GLU A 123 -45.07 10.72 15.71
C GLU A 123 -45.74 10.98 17.07
N ASP A 124 -45.07 10.71 18.19
CA ASP A 124 -45.58 11.03 19.52
C ASP A 124 -45.64 12.55 19.75
N ALA A 125 -44.66 13.30 19.25
CA ALA A 125 -44.70 14.77 19.25
C ALA A 125 -45.83 15.30 18.36
N ARG A 126 -46.10 14.67 17.20
CA ARG A 126 -47.22 15.01 16.31
C ARG A 126 -48.57 14.68 16.96
N LYS A 127 -48.71 13.52 17.60
CA LYS A 127 -49.92 13.15 18.37
C LYS A 127 -50.16 14.12 19.52
N LYS A 128 -49.12 14.45 20.30
CA LYS A 128 -49.18 15.47 21.36
C LYS A 128 -49.52 16.84 20.80
N GLN A 129 -48.94 17.22 19.66
CA GLN A 129 -49.23 18.48 18.98
C GLN A 129 -50.67 18.55 18.47
N ILE A 130 -51.22 17.45 17.93
CA ILE A 130 -52.62 17.40 17.48
C ILE A 130 -53.55 17.53 18.68
N LEU A 131 -53.28 16.81 19.79
CA LEU A 131 -54.03 16.97 21.04
C LEU A 131 -53.89 18.39 21.62
N SER A 132 -52.71 18.99 21.57
CA SER A 132 -52.49 20.36 22.08
C SER A 132 -53.06 21.44 21.16
N ASN A 133 -53.06 21.23 19.84
CA ASN A 133 -53.67 22.15 18.87
C ASN A 133 -55.20 22.15 18.96
N LEU A 134 -55.83 21.08 19.45
CA LEU A 134 -57.26 21.10 19.79
C LEU A 134 -57.55 22.01 20.99
N THR A 135 -56.53 22.35 21.78
CA THR A 135 -56.63 23.12 23.03
C THR A 135 -56.07 24.54 22.93
N PHE A 136 -55.36 24.91 21.86
CA PHE A 136 -54.70 26.23 21.80
C PHE A 136 -54.65 26.79 20.39
N GLY A 137 -55.65 27.61 20.07
CA GLY A 137 -55.67 28.43 18.86
C GLY A 137 -54.52 29.44 18.86
N GLY A 138 -53.73 29.46 17.78
CA GLY A 138 -52.99 30.66 17.37
C GLY A 138 -51.51 30.51 17.03
N TYR A 139 -50.79 29.46 17.44
CA TYR A 139 -49.33 29.44 17.27
C TYR A 139 -48.79 28.09 16.80
N LYS A 140 -48.78 27.83 15.49
CA LYS A 140 -47.80 26.90 14.87
C LYS A 140 -47.84 26.96 13.33
N VAL A 141 -47.05 27.86 12.74
CA VAL A 141 -46.67 27.84 11.32
C VAL A 141 -45.16 27.58 11.14
N ILE A 142 -44.36 27.48 12.21
CA ILE A 142 -42.89 27.38 12.13
C ILE A 142 -42.37 25.92 12.13
N THR A 143 -43.23 24.91 12.21
CA THR A 143 -42.78 23.50 12.20
C THR A 143 -43.29 22.79 10.94
N GLN A 144 -42.80 23.20 9.77
CA GLN A 144 -42.94 22.40 8.56
C GLN A 144 -42.04 21.16 8.62
N THR A 145 -42.72 20.04 8.74
CA THR A 145 -42.39 18.66 8.37
C THR A 145 -41.49 18.48 7.13
N GLY A 146 -40.58 17.50 7.19
CA GLY A 146 -39.93 16.87 6.02
C GLY A 146 -38.42 16.78 6.15
N ALA A 147 -37.85 15.57 5.99
CA ALA A 147 -36.42 15.19 5.90
C ALA A 147 -35.43 16.33 6.14
N LYS A 148 -34.60 16.26 7.21
CA LYS A 148 -33.55 17.23 7.58
C LYS A 148 -32.94 17.82 6.30
N ARG A 149 -33.46 18.98 5.86
CA ARG A 149 -32.95 19.66 4.68
C ARG A 149 -31.51 19.99 5.02
N GLN A 150 -30.57 19.52 4.19
CA GLN A 150 -29.16 19.76 4.40
C GLN A 150 -28.97 21.25 4.70
N THR A 151 -28.44 21.56 5.87
CA THR A 151 -28.33 22.94 6.31
C THR A 151 -27.41 23.70 5.35
N GLU A 152 -27.62 25.01 5.17
CA GLU A 152 -26.71 25.82 4.34
C GLU A 152 -25.25 25.72 4.81
N ARG A 153 -25.05 25.47 6.11
CA ARG A 153 -23.74 25.17 6.70
C ARG A 153 -23.14 23.87 6.17
N GLU A 154 -23.93 22.80 6.07
CA GLU A 154 -23.50 21.51 5.54
C GLU A 154 -23.24 21.58 4.03
N LYS A 155 -24.08 22.29 3.27
CA LYS A 155 -23.87 22.51 1.83
C LYS A 155 -22.58 23.28 1.58
N LYS A 156 -22.35 24.38 2.31
CA LYS A 156 -21.10 25.15 2.24
C LYS A 156 -19.90 24.28 2.57
N LYS A 157 -19.97 23.47 3.64
CA LYS A 157 -18.89 22.56 4.02
C LYS A 157 -18.61 21.52 2.92
N LYS A 158 -19.65 20.95 2.33
CA LYS A 158 -19.52 19.99 1.21
C LYS A 158 -18.84 20.65 0.01
N ILE A 159 -19.34 21.79 -0.47
CA ILE A 159 -18.78 22.50 -1.64
C ILE A 159 -17.31 22.89 -1.40
N LEU A 160 -16.97 23.38 -0.20
CA LEU A 160 -15.58 23.74 0.12
C LEU A 160 -14.67 22.52 0.19
N ASN A 161 -15.17 21.38 0.68
CA ASN A 161 -14.41 20.14 0.69
C ASN A 161 -14.22 19.58 -0.74
N ASP A 162 -15.26 19.60 -1.56
CA ASP A 162 -15.19 19.17 -2.97
C ASP A 162 -14.20 20.02 -3.79
N ARG A 163 -14.06 21.32 -3.45
CA ARG A 163 -13.06 22.23 -4.05
C ARG A 163 -11.66 22.08 -3.47
N ARG A 164 -11.49 21.40 -2.34
CA ARG A 164 -10.20 21.23 -1.67
C ARG A 164 -9.43 20.12 -2.39
N LYS A 165 -8.33 20.51 -3.06
CA LYS A 165 -7.38 19.55 -3.63
C LYS A 165 -6.40 19.13 -2.55
N GLU A 166 -6.32 17.83 -2.28
CA GLU A 166 -5.30 17.28 -1.38
C GLU A 166 -3.92 17.51 -2.00
N LEU A 167 -2.95 17.84 -1.16
CA LEU A 167 -1.58 18.14 -1.55
C LEU A 167 -0.68 17.01 -1.05
N ASP A 168 -0.18 16.19 -1.97
CA ASP A 168 0.92 15.26 -1.71
C ASP A 168 2.23 15.93 -2.14
N ILE A 169 3.09 16.23 -1.18
CA ILE A 169 4.35 16.95 -1.38
C ILE A 169 5.58 16.20 -0.87
N ASP A 170 5.38 15.13 -0.09
CA ASP A 170 6.46 14.48 0.67
C ASP A 170 7.40 13.68 -0.23
N HIS A 171 6.93 13.27 -1.41
CA HIS A 171 7.64 12.39 -2.34
C HIS A 171 8.08 13.10 -3.62
N MET A 172 8.01 14.43 -3.69
CA MET A 172 8.30 15.20 -4.90
C MET A 172 9.73 15.72 -4.97
N ARG A 173 10.32 15.73 -6.19
CA ARG A 173 11.63 16.37 -6.46
C ARG A 173 11.50 17.90 -6.46
N GLU A 174 12.60 18.61 -6.24
CA GLU A 174 12.62 20.08 -6.11
C GLU A 174 12.00 20.82 -7.31
N ASP A 175 12.28 20.40 -8.54
CA ASP A 175 11.71 21.03 -9.73
C ASP A 175 10.19 20.92 -9.77
N ARG A 176 9.64 19.76 -9.38
CA ARG A 176 8.19 19.54 -9.27
C ARG A 176 7.57 20.35 -8.14
N LEU A 177 8.29 20.54 -7.03
CA LEU A 177 7.83 21.41 -5.93
C LEU A 177 7.74 22.86 -6.38
N ARG A 178 8.68 23.35 -7.19
CA ARG A 178 8.65 24.71 -7.76
C ARG A 178 7.47 24.90 -8.72
N GLU A 179 7.18 23.91 -9.57
CA GLU A 179 5.98 23.92 -10.42
C GLU A 179 4.70 23.94 -9.58
N LYS A 180 4.61 23.06 -8.57
CA LYS A 180 3.43 22.98 -7.70
C LYS A 180 3.20 24.26 -6.90
N ALA A 181 4.25 24.90 -6.43
CA ALA A 181 4.17 26.19 -5.75
C ALA A 181 3.61 27.29 -6.68
N LYS A 182 4.03 27.32 -7.95
CA LYS A 182 3.48 28.23 -8.96
C LYS A 182 1.99 27.95 -9.21
N GLU A 183 1.61 26.69 -9.42
CA GLU A 183 0.20 26.32 -9.59
C GLU A 183 -0.68 26.76 -8.41
N MET A 184 -0.19 26.59 -7.18
CA MET A 184 -0.91 27.01 -5.97
C MET A 184 -1.02 28.53 -5.86
N TRP A 185 0.04 29.24 -6.25
CA TRP A 185 0.03 30.70 -6.28
C TRP A 185 -0.96 31.24 -7.33
N ASP A 186 -0.96 30.67 -8.54
CA ASP A 186 -1.91 31.03 -9.59
C ASP A 186 -3.36 30.73 -9.16
N TRP A 187 -3.60 29.59 -8.52
CA TRP A 187 -4.91 29.23 -7.98
C TRP A 187 -5.38 30.22 -6.91
N LEU A 188 -4.51 30.61 -5.97
CA LEU A 188 -4.82 31.63 -4.97
C LEU A 188 -5.18 32.96 -5.61
N ARG A 189 -4.37 33.40 -6.59
CA ARG A 189 -4.58 34.65 -7.32
C ARG A 189 -5.91 34.65 -8.08
N GLN A 190 -6.29 33.54 -8.70
CA GLN A 190 -7.60 33.41 -9.34
C GLN A 190 -8.74 33.56 -8.34
N LEU A 191 -8.67 32.88 -7.19
CA LEU A 191 -9.70 32.97 -6.14
C LEU A 191 -9.82 34.39 -5.57
N GLU A 192 -8.70 35.10 -5.41
CA GLU A 192 -8.71 36.51 -4.97
C GLU A 192 -9.37 37.42 -6.00
N ALA A 193 -9.10 37.24 -7.29
CA ALA A 193 -9.73 37.99 -8.36
C ALA A 193 -11.26 37.75 -8.39
N GLU A 194 -11.70 36.49 -8.33
CA GLU A 194 -13.13 36.14 -8.27
C GLU A 194 -13.82 36.74 -7.03
N LYS A 195 -13.15 36.69 -5.87
CA LYS A 195 -13.66 37.30 -4.64
C LYS A 195 -13.82 38.81 -4.80
N PHE A 196 -12.84 39.49 -5.39
CA PHE A 196 -12.89 40.94 -5.61
C PHE A 196 -14.07 41.33 -6.50
N GLU A 197 -14.26 40.63 -7.61
CA GLU A 197 -15.37 40.88 -8.54
C GLU A 197 -16.73 40.67 -7.85
N LEU A 198 -16.89 39.58 -7.08
CA LEU A 198 -18.11 39.33 -6.31
C LEU A 198 -18.37 40.40 -5.24
N GLN A 199 -17.33 40.91 -4.58
CA GLN A 199 -17.47 42.01 -3.62
C GLN A 199 -17.93 43.30 -4.31
N HIS A 200 -17.39 43.61 -5.48
CA HIS A 200 -17.80 44.78 -6.25
C HIS A 200 -19.25 44.66 -6.72
N GLN A 201 -19.64 43.49 -7.26
CA GLN A 201 -21.02 43.19 -7.65
C GLN A 201 -21.98 43.29 -6.46
N PHE A 202 -21.59 42.79 -5.28
CA PHE A 202 -22.41 42.88 -4.07
C PHE A 202 -22.69 44.33 -3.66
N VAL A 203 -21.67 45.21 -3.73
CA VAL A 203 -21.84 46.64 -3.43
C VAL A 203 -22.80 47.30 -4.43
N LYS A 204 -22.65 47.01 -5.73
CA LYS A 204 -23.55 47.51 -6.77
C LYS A 204 -24.99 47.04 -6.55
N GLN A 205 -25.19 45.74 -6.31
CA GLN A 205 -26.52 45.17 -6.03
C GLN A 205 -27.16 45.79 -4.79
N LYS A 206 -26.37 46.02 -3.72
CA LYS A 206 -26.86 46.69 -2.51
C LYS A 206 -27.36 48.11 -2.80
N TYR A 207 -26.69 48.85 -3.68
CA TYR A 207 -27.13 50.16 -4.12
C TYR A 207 -28.41 50.08 -4.96
N GLU A 208 -28.46 49.19 -5.95
CA GLU A 208 -29.65 49.01 -6.80
C GLU A 208 -30.89 48.61 -6.01
N VAL A 209 -30.77 47.71 -5.03
CA VAL A 209 -31.88 47.32 -4.15
C VAL A 209 -32.36 48.51 -3.32
N ARG A 210 -31.44 49.36 -2.83
CA ARG A 210 -31.79 50.59 -2.10
C ARG A 210 -32.57 51.56 -2.99
N CYS A 211 -32.11 51.81 -4.22
CA CYS A 211 -32.79 52.70 -5.16
C CYS A 211 -34.21 52.20 -5.48
N ARG A 212 -34.34 50.91 -5.85
CA ARG A 212 -35.66 50.31 -6.13
C ARG A 212 -36.59 50.39 -4.92
N SER A 213 -36.07 50.16 -3.71
CA SER A 213 -36.88 50.30 -2.50
C SER A 213 -37.37 51.74 -2.26
N ALA A 214 -36.59 52.75 -2.64
CA ALA A 214 -37.02 54.14 -2.55
C ALA A 214 -38.05 54.51 -3.63
N GLU A 215 -37.88 54.02 -4.86
CA GLU A 215 -38.83 54.23 -5.97
C GLU A 215 -40.21 53.63 -5.67
N THR A 216 -40.26 52.39 -5.15
CA THR A 216 -41.53 51.74 -4.76
C THR A 216 -42.27 52.48 -3.63
N LEU A 217 -41.55 53.14 -2.73
CA LEU A 217 -42.14 53.97 -1.67
C LEU A 217 -42.69 55.30 -2.22
N SER A 218 -42.08 55.85 -3.28
CA SER A 218 -42.62 57.04 -3.95
C SER A 218 -43.83 56.75 -4.84
N GLU A 219 -43.86 55.62 -5.56
CA GLU A 219 -45.02 55.21 -6.35
C GLU A 219 -46.24 54.91 -5.46
N SER A 220 -46.04 54.22 -4.34
CA SER A 220 -47.12 53.97 -3.37
C SER A 220 -47.63 55.22 -2.65
N ALA A 221 -46.87 56.32 -2.67
CA ALA A 221 -47.28 57.62 -2.13
C ALA A 221 -48.00 58.52 -3.15
N GLN A 222 -47.96 58.18 -4.44
CA GLN A 222 -48.66 58.92 -5.50
C GLN A 222 -50.03 58.31 -5.86
N ASP A 223 -50.28 57.06 -5.48
CA ASP A 223 -51.50 56.29 -5.80
C ASP A 223 -52.53 56.25 -4.63
N GLY A 224 -52.39 57.13 -3.64
CA GLY A 224 -53.32 57.30 -2.50
C GLY A 224 -53.73 58.75 -2.30
#